data_AF-A0A1V2BAM4-F1
#
_entry.id   AF-A0A1V2BAM4-F1
#
_cell.length_a   1.000
_cell.length_b   1.000
_cell.length_c   1.000
_cell.angle_alpha   90.00
_cell.angle_beta   90.00
_cell.angle_gamma   90.00
#
_symmetry.space_group_name_H-M   'P 1'
#
loop_
_entity.id
_entity.type
_entity.pdbx_description
1 polymer ?
#
loop_
_entity_poly.entity_id
_entity_poly.type
_entity_poly.pdbx_seq_one_letter_code
_entity_poly.pdbx_strand_id
1 'polypeptide(L)'
;MIKYFVLLALVPYFQVSIVGTYIQQKGESGMDGDSEDWTLTITGYGKFKYHYHSFSGLVNYNYNTDGHWTLRNDTLMLAASKDAFFVKFVTKNDKLVPIQSIVFQNKNLHNLDSLRRTKE
;
A
#
# COMPACT_ATOMS: atom_id res chain seq x y z
N MET A 1 -12.27 17.12 -44.26
CA MET A 1 -11.18 17.41 -43.29
C MET A 1 -11.62 16.86 -41.94
N ILE A 2 -11.26 15.62 -41.60
CA ILE A 2 -11.60 15.00 -40.32
C ILE A 2 -10.41 15.20 -39.39
N LYS A 3 -10.58 16.08 -38.38
CA LYS A 3 -9.57 16.33 -37.35
C LYS A 3 -9.69 15.24 -36.27
N TYR A 4 -8.54 14.64 -35.98
CA TYR A 4 -8.26 13.61 -34.99
C TYR A 4 -9.08 13.71 -33.70
N PHE A 5 -9.96 12.73 -33.46
CA PHE A 5 -10.42 12.33 -32.13
C PHE A 5 -9.89 10.92 -31.86
N VAL A 6 -8.60 10.81 -31.56
CA VAL A 6 -8.01 9.59 -31.01
C VAL A 6 -7.12 10.00 -29.86
N LEU A 7 -7.69 10.18 -28.67
CA LEU A 7 -6.91 10.24 -27.44
C LEU A 7 -7.82 10.05 -26.22
N LEU A 8 -8.42 8.87 -26.09
CA LEU A 8 -9.11 8.45 -24.87
C LEU A 8 -9.21 6.92 -24.82
N ALA A 9 -8.08 6.22 -24.72
CA ALA A 9 -8.09 4.77 -24.45
C ALA A 9 -6.83 4.20 -23.77
N LEU A 10 -5.84 5.02 -23.40
CA LEU A 10 -4.60 4.50 -22.77
C LEU A 10 -4.62 4.48 -21.23
N VAL A 11 -5.70 4.93 -20.60
CA VAL A 11 -5.78 5.09 -19.15
C VAL A 11 -6.00 3.77 -18.35
N PRO A 12 -6.64 2.69 -18.85
CA PRO A 12 -6.89 1.53 -17.99
C PRO A 12 -5.69 0.57 -17.86
N TYR A 13 -4.76 0.52 -18.81
CA TYR A 13 -3.69 -0.49 -18.82
C TYR A 13 -2.69 -0.34 -17.67
N PHE A 14 -2.37 0.89 -17.26
CA PHE A 14 -1.45 1.13 -16.14
C PHE A 14 -2.07 0.83 -14.77
N GLN A 15 -3.41 0.81 -14.65
CA GLN A 15 -4.08 0.51 -13.39
C GLN A 15 -4.07 -0.99 -13.07
N VAL A 16 -4.13 -1.85 -14.09
CA VAL A 16 -4.11 -3.31 -13.92
C VAL A 16 -2.75 -3.79 -13.41
N SER A 17 -1.66 -3.14 -13.82
CA SER A 17 -0.31 -3.61 -13.48
C SER A 17 0.01 -3.53 -11.99
N ILE A 18 -0.63 -2.65 -11.21
CA ILE A 18 -0.37 -2.47 -9.79
C ILE A 18 -1.28 -3.30 -8.85
N VAL A 19 -2.29 -3.97 -9.40
CA VAL A 19 -3.16 -4.88 -8.65
C VAL A 19 -2.35 -6.06 -8.13
N GLY A 20 -2.55 -6.40 -6.86
CA GLY A 20 -1.84 -7.50 -6.20
C GLY A 20 -1.67 -7.27 -4.70
N THR A 21 -1.07 -8.27 -4.05
CA THR A 21 -0.72 -8.21 -2.63
C THR A 21 0.76 -7.89 -2.48
N TYR A 22 1.04 -6.94 -1.60
CA TYR A 22 2.38 -6.49 -1.28
C TYR A 22 2.63 -6.67 0.21
N ILE A 23 3.80 -7.20 0.54
CA ILE A 23 4.17 -7.50 1.91
C ILE A 23 5.52 -6.89 2.28
N GLN A 24 5.67 -6.59 3.56
CA GLN A 24 6.98 -6.42 4.20
C GLN A 24 6.91 -7.13 5.55
N GLN A 25 8.00 -7.79 5.93
CA GLN A 25 8.19 -8.38 7.24
C GLN A 25 9.52 -7.90 7.79
N LYS A 26 9.58 -7.61 9.08
CA LYS A 26 10.79 -7.26 9.83
C LYS A 26 10.82 -8.05 11.14
N GLY A 27 12.03 -8.34 11.60
CA GLY A 27 12.27 -9.10 12.84
C GLY A 27 12.14 -10.61 12.68
N GLU A 28 12.33 -11.32 13.78
CA GLU A 28 12.18 -12.77 13.87
C GLU A 28 10.88 -13.11 14.59
N SER A 29 9.97 -13.82 13.92
CA SER A 29 8.77 -14.35 14.56
C SER A 29 9.16 -15.50 15.50
N GLY A 30 9.22 -15.26 16.81
CA GLY A 30 9.63 -16.23 17.84
C GLY A 30 9.34 -15.75 19.27
N MET A 31 9.57 -16.58 20.29
CA MET A 31 9.17 -16.33 21.69
C MET A 31 9.70 -15.02 22.30
N ASP A 32 10.84 -14.50 21.82
CA ASP A 32 11.50 -13.30 22.36
C ASP A 32 11.76 -12.20 21.31
N GLY A 33 11.31 -12.40 20.05
CA GLY A 33 11.66 -11.54 18.93
C GLY A 33 10.60 -10.47 18.64
N ASP A 34 11.02 -9.20 18.63
CA ASP A 34 10.20 -8.13 18.06
C ASP A 34 9.97 -8.43 16.57
N SER A 35 8.71 -8.34 16.12
CA SER A 35 8.33 -8.58 14.74
C SER A 35 7.30 -7.58 14.26
N GLU A 36 7.37 -7.26 12.97
CA GLU A 36 6.44 -6.37 12.31
C GLU A 36 6.11 -6.92 10.92
N ASP A 37 4.83 -6.94 10.58
CA ASP A 37 4.35 -7.34 9.27
C ASP A 37 3.35 -6.33 8.70
N TRP A 38 3.52 -6.07 7.41
CA TRP A 38 2.65 -5.21 6.62
C TRP A 38 2.11 -6.02 5.47
N THR A 39 0.80 -5.91 5.24
CA THR A 39 0.14 -6.45 4.06
C THR A 39 -0.73 -5.38 3.43
N LEU A 40 -0.50 -5.10 2.15
CA LEU A 40 -1.30 -4.19 1.34
C LEU A 40 -1.83 -4.94 0.13
N THR A 41 -3.16 -5.05 0.02
CA THR A 41 -3.80 -5.62 -1.16
C THR A 41 -4.46 -4.51 -1.97
N ILE A 42 -4.00 -4.33 -3.22
CA ILE A 42 -4.57 -3.43 -4.21
C ILE A 42 -5.49 -4.23 -5.12
N THR A 43 -6.76 -3.87 -5.21
CA THR A 43 -7.75 -4.54 -6.07
C THR A 43 -8.07 -3.72 -7.31
N GLY A 44 -8.48 -4.37 -8.40
CA GLY A 44 -8.78 -3.76 -9.70
C GLY A 44 -9.97 -2.78 -9.77
N TYR A 45 -10.56 -2.39 -8.64
CA TYR A 45 -11.74 -1.52 -8.57
C TYR A 45 -11.50 -0.26 -7.73
N GLY A 46 -10.24 0.20 -7.66
CA GLY A 46 -9.89 1.40 -6.89
C GLY A 46 -10.07 1.22 -5.39
N LYS A 47 -10.05 -0.04 -4.88
CA LYS A 47 -10.13 -0.36 -3.46
C LYS A 47 -8.85 -1.02 -2.96
N PHE A 48 -8.46 -0.73 -1.72
CA PHE A 48 -7.36 -1.40 -1.06
C PHE A 48 -7.77 -1.95 0.31
N LYS A 49 -7.00 -2.92 0.79
CA LYS A 49 -6.97 -3.36 2.19
C LYS A 49 -5.55 -3.26 2.71
N TYR A 50 -5.39 -2.75 3.91
CA TYR A 50 -4.11 -2.60 4.59
C TYR A 50 -4.19 -3.23 5.96
N HIS A 51 -3.21 -4.06 6.27
CA HIS A 51 -2.99 -4.67 7.57
C HIS A 51 -1.58 -4.32 8.03
N TYR A 52 -1.46 -3.95 9.30
CA TYR A 52 -0.19 -3.86 10.00
C TYR A 52 -0.32 -4.57 11.33
N HIS A 53 0.61 -5.46 11.60
CA HIS A 53 0.71 -6.12 12.88
C HIS A 53 2.13 -5.98 13.40
N SER A 54 2.24 -5.70 14.70
CA SER A 54 3.51 -5.61 15.39
C SER A 54 3.42 -6.33 16.72
N PHE A 55 4.42 -7.15 16.99
CA PHE A 55 4.62 -7.81 18.26
C PHE A 55 5.95 -7.35 18.85
N SER A 56 5.93 -6.84 20.08
CA SER A 56 7.14 -6.49 20.81
C SER A 56 6.97 -6.75 22.30
N GLY A 57 7.73 -7.70 22.83
CA GLY A 57 7.61 -8.17 24.21
C GLY A 57 6.19 -8.58 24.59
N LEU A 58 5.52 -7.76 25.40
CA LEU A 58 4.12 -7.97 25.83
C LEU A 58 3.08 -7.17 25.01
N VAL A 59 3.55 -6.37 24.06
CA VAL A 59 2.69 -5.52 23.23
C VAL A 59 2.39 -6.25 21.94
N ASN A 60 1.12 -6.58 21.74
CA ASN A 60 0.59 -7.05 20.47
C ASN A 60 -0.34 -5.96 19.92
N TYR A 61 -0.03 -5.45 18.73
CA TYR A 61 -0.81 -4.43 18.06
C TYR A 61 -1.23 -4.91 16.68
N ASN A 62 -2.51 -4.78 16.39
CA ASN A 62 -3.12 -5.12 15.10
C ASN A 62 -3.91 -3.92 14.58
N TYR A 63 -3.60 -3.49 13.36
CA TYR A 63 -4.27 -2.41 12.68
C TYR A 63 -4.76 -2.87 11.31
N ASN A 64 -6.03 -2.59 11.03
CA ASN A 64 -6.69 -2.94 9.79
C ASN A 64 -7.43 -1.73 9.26
N THR A 65 -7.23 -1.38 7.99
CA THR A 65 -8.06 -0.40 7.32
C THR A 65 -8.29 -0.77 5.86
N ASP A 66 -9.38 -0.25 5.31
CA ASP A 66 -9.70 -0.32 3.89
C ASP A 66 -9.98 1.08 3.36
N GLY A 67 -9.95 1.21 2.03
CA GLY A 67 -10.24 2.48 1.41
C GLY A 67 -10.06 2.47 -0.09
N HIS A 68 -9.82 3.66 -0.62
CA HIS A 68 -9.68 3.89 -2.04
C HIS A 68 -8.25 4.19 -2.43
N TRP A 69 -7.88 3.79 -3.64
CA TRP A 69 -6.58 4.11 -4.20
C TRP A 69 -6.71 4.81 -5.55
N THR A 70 -5.74 5.67 -5.83
CA THR A 70 -5.55 6.28 -7.16
C THR A 70 -4.08 6.16 -7.55
N LEU A 71 -3.83 6.02 -8.86
CA LEU A 71 -2.47 5.96 -9.42
C LEU A 71 -2.32 7.11 -10.42
N ARG A 72 -1.31 7.97 -10.22
CA ARG A 72 -0.98 9.06 -11.14
C ARG A 72 0.53 9.19 -11.26
N ASN A 73 1.07 9.09 -12.47
CA ASN A 73 2.51 9.25 -12.76
C ASN A 73 3.38 8.43 -11.79
N ASP A 74 3.14 7.12 -11.74
CA ASP A 74 3.81 6.16 -10.85
C ASP A 74 3.66 6.42 -9.33
N THR A 75 2.79 7.37 -8.96
CA THR A 75 2.48 7.67 -7.57
C THR A 75 1.15 7.03 -7.21
N LEU A 76 1.21 6.00 -6.37
CA LEU A 76 0.05 5.36 -5.77
C LEU A 76 -0.34 6.13 -4.51
N MET A 77 -1.57 6.61 -4.45
CA MET A 77 -2.14 7.30 -3.30
C MET A 77 -3.22 6.42 -2.68
N LEU A 78 -3.15 6.19 -1.37
CA LEU A 78 -4.13 5.45 -0.59
C LEU A 78 -4.83 6.39 0.37
N ALA A 79 -6.16 6.32 0.44
CA ALA A 79 -6.98 7.06 1.39
C ALA A 79 -7.98 6.10 2.05
N ALA A 80 -7.88 5.93 3.37
CA ALA A 80 -8.82 5.09 4.11
C ALA A 80 -10.22 5.70 4.13
N SER A 81 -11.23 4.83 4.23
CA SER A 81 -12.64 5.25 4.27
C SER A 81 -13.06 5.84 5.62
N LYS A 82 -12.45 5.39 6.71
CA LYS A 82 -12.93 5.64 8.09
C LYS A 82 -11.90 6.28 9.01
N ASP A 83 -10.63 6.16 8.66
CA ASP A 83 -9.51 6.64 9.46
C ASP A 83 -8.79 7.77 8.72
N ALA A 84 -8.11 8.62 9.48
CA ALA A 84 -7.18 9.59 8.91
C ALA A 84 -5.87 8.87 8.52
N PHE A 85 -5.97 7.99 7.52
CA PHE A 85 -4.88 7.25 6.90
C PHE A 85 -4.72 7.72 5.46
N PHE A 86 -3.54 8.25 5.16
CA PHE A 86 -3.15 8.70 3.85
C PHE A 86 -1.69 8.34 3.58
N VAL A 87 -1.44 7.53 2.55
CA VAL A 87 -0.08 7.10 2.21
C VAL A 87 0.14 7.24 0.71
N LYS A 88 1.33 7.74 0.34
CA LYS A 88 1.80 7.80 -1.04
C LYS A 88 3.00 6.87 -1.22
N PHE A 89 2.96 6.11 -2.30
CA PHE A 89 4.06 5.27 -2.76
C PHE A 89 4.50 5.67 -4.16
N VAL A 90 5.79 5.55 -4.45
CA VAL A 90 6.27 5.42 -5.82
C VAL A 90 6.26 3.94 -6.19
N THR A 91 5.63 3.61 -7.32
CA THR A 91 5.61 2.27 -7.88
C THR A 91 6.90 2.01 -8.66
N LYS A 92 7.67 1.00 -8.27
CA LYS A 92 8.89 0.58 -8.96
C LYS A 92 8.86 -0.93 -9.20
N ASN A 93 8.45 -1.34 -10.40
CA ASN A 93 8.23 -2.75 -10.73
C ASN A 93 7.34 -3.42 -9.68
N ASP A 94 7.84 -4.48 -9.04
CA ASP A 94 7.17 -5.24 -7.97
C ASP A 94 7.29 -4.60 -6.59
N LYS A 95 7.66 -3.31 -6.49
CA LYS A 95 7.85 -2.62 -5.20
C LYS A 95 7.03 -1.36 -5.08
N LEU A 96 6.57 -1.09 -3.87
CA LEU A 96 5.99 0.17 -3.46
C LEU A 96 6.91 0.82 -2.43
N VAL A 97 7.47 1.97 -2.76
CA VAL A 97 8.38 2.72 -1.88
C VAL A 97 7.61 3.91 -1.30
N PRO A 98 7.40 3.99 0.02
CA PRO A 98 6.67 5.10 0.61
C PRO A 98 7.45 6.40 0.43
N ILE A 99 6.76 7.46 0.01
CA ILE A 99 7.33 8.82 -0.14
C ILE A 99 6.63 9.84 0.75
N GLN A 100 5.44 9.52 1.24
CA GLN A 100 4.70 10.34 2.19
C GLN A 100 3.72 9.47 2.95
N SER A 101 3.63 9.65 4.26
CA SER A 101 2.60 9.01 5.08
C SER A 101 2.07 10.02 6.09
N ILE A 102 0.75 10.05 6.24
CA ILE A 102 0.05 10.69 7.34
C ILE A 102 -0.87 9.62 7.90
N VAL A 103 -0.57 9.15 9.11
CA VAL A 103 -1.41 8.20 9.85
C VAL A 103 -1.76 8.84 11.17
N PHE A 104 -3.01 9.26 11.32
CA PHE A 104 -3.55 9.84 12.53
C PHE A 104 -4.25 8.74 13.34
N GLN A 105 -3.59 8.28 14.40
CA GLN A 105 -4.10 7.76 15.67
C GLN A 105 -2.97 7.02 16.42
N ASN A 106 -1.92 7.76 16.81
CA ASN A 106 -0.86 7.29 17.72
C ASN A 106 -0.19 5.95 17.36
N LYS A 107 0.63 5.97 16.31
CA LYS A 107 2.06 5.58 16.26
C LYS A 107 2.42 5.40 14.80
N ASN A 108 3.50 6.08 14.40
CA ASN A 108 3.85 6.26 13.00
C ASN A 108 3.91 4.92 12.26
N LEU A 109 3.72 4.97 10.94
CA LEU A 109 4.40 4.07 10.01
C LEU A 109 5.92 4.20 10.24
N HIS A 110 6.42 3.74 11.38
CA HIS A 110 7.83 3.66 11.68
C HIS A 110 8.39 2.57 10.77
N ASN A 111 9.36 2.94 9.93
CA ASN A 111 10.24 2.02 9.22
C ASN A 111 9.58 1.12 8.15
N LEU A 112 8.53 1.55 7.46
CA LEU A 112 8.18 0.90 6.20
C LEU A 112 9.23 1.29 5.13
N ASP A 113 10.07 0.36 4.69
CA ASP A 113 11.12 0.66 3.69
C ASP A 113 10.57 0.52 2.27
N SER A 114 9.93 -0.62 2.02
CA SER A 114 9.26 -0.90 0.75
C SER A 114 8.39 -2.14 0.90
N LEU A 115 7.19 -2.09 0.35
CA LEU A 115 6.36 -3.29 0.20
C LEU A 115 6.73 -4.00 -1.10
N ARG A 116 6.88 -5.31 -1.06
CA ARG A 116 7.22 -6.14 -2.24
C ARG A 116 6.03 -6.99 -2.63
N ARG A 117 5.72 -7.03 -3.92
CA ARG A 117 4.66 -7.87 -4.46
C ARG A 117 4.97 -9.34 -4.23
N THR A 118 3.99 -10.09 -3.76
CA THR A 118 4.05 -11.55 -3.75
C THR A 118 3.86 -12.07 -5.17
N LYS A 119 4.76 -12.95 -5.64
CA LYS A 119 4.53 -13.68 -6.88
C LYS A 119 3.41 -14.68 -6.61
N GLU A 120 2.32 -14.59 -7.36
CA GLU A 120 1.32 -15.67 -7.43
C GLU A 120 1.93 -16.93 -8.04
#